data_AF-A0A518B7J4-F1
#
_entry.id   AF-A0A518B7J4-F1
#
_cell.length_a   1.000
_cell.length_b   1.000
_cell.length_c   1.000
_cell.angle_alpha   90.00
_cell.angle_beta   90.00
_cell.angle_gamma   90.00
#
_symmetry.space_group_name_H-M   'P 1'
#
loop_
_entity.id
_entity.type
_entity.pdbx_description
1 polymer ?
#
loop_
_entity_poly.entity_id
_entity_poly.type
_entity_poly.pdbx_seq_one_letter_code
_entity_poly.pdbx_strand_id
1 'polypeptide(L)'
;MTTLTLTRLDRGRRRGSSRRWSSPFLALGAVLLAWSASGADEPAQKEEPTSDPPVHELQLPAEGATDFLRRSEAWIRPSKPEELLSLGRELEARGQEEAARQVYDSLETTPDDYQRLVESLLRANQLDAAETVLRAWRRQSPDSAEAAMLQAALFHGRGQAELALRELRSVRSTLTDEQRRLAGLYELLLAMETQGVAPGPDANPWGARFADADGNYVAASISAEQLAKVPPDVLPLMITLVSRLPTRGDYWALLGELFNAAGDPETALQCFHRAERTLLYSTPTLRAHRRILEDHAQEVAQATQRALDEAIAAKSKSASKSDSAMTEEVDGGATVEPSASRTGVIVILTLGGLLVVVVGALQVREWVRSAQGRNRSDGSSEPKAKDSP
;
A
#
# COMPACT_ATOMS: atom_id res chain seq x y z
N MET A 1 17.09 8.71 -61.68
CA MET A 1 18.43 9.00 -61.14
C MET A 1 18.24 9.97 -59.99
N THR A 2 18.22 9.47 -58.76
CA THR A 2 18.02 10.29 -57.57
C THR A 2 18.91 9.73 -56.47
N THR A 3 19.89 10.53 -56.10
CA THR A 3 21.02 10.21 -55.22
C THR A 3 20.57 10.29 -53.76
N LEU A 4 20.78 9.20 -53.00
CA LEU A 4 20.54 9.12 -51.57
C LEU A 4 21.76 9.64 -50.80
N THR A 5 21.60 10.74 -50.07
CA THR A 5 22.57 11.26 -49.10
C THR A 5 22.30 10.63 -47.73
N LEU A 6 23.21 9.77 -47.29
CA LEU A 6 23.22 9.12 -45.99
C LEU A 6 24.09 9.95 -45.02
N THR A 7 23.46 10.64 -44.08
CA THR A 7 24.16 11.34 -42.98
C THR A 7 24.44 10.35 -41.84
N ARG A 8 25.73 10.15 -41.59
CA ARG A 8 26.33 9.24 -40.62
C ARG A 8 26.28 9.89 -39.22
N LEU A 9 25.57 9.29 -38.27
CA LEU A 9 25.51 9.76 -36.89
C LEU A 9 26.73 9.24 -36.11
N ASP A 10 27.53 10.18 -35.60
CA ASP A 10 28.78 9.95 -34.88
C ASP A 10 28.50 9.57 -33.41
N ARG A 11 28.99 8.40 -32.97
CA ARG A 11 28.88 7.94 -31.57
C ARG A 11 30.11 8.37 -30.79
N GLY A 12 29.97 9.49 -30.06
CA GLY A 12 30.98 9.98 -29.13
C GLY A 12 31.15 9.07 -27.91
N ARG A 13 32.36 8.51 -27.77
CA ARG A 13 32.91 7.85 -26.56
C ARG A 13 32.80 8.77 -25.33
N ARG A 14 32.17 8.32 -24.25
CA ARG A 14 32.39 8.88 -22.91
C ARG A 14 33.38 8.01 -22.14
N ARG A 15 34.52 8.63 -21.81
CA ARG A 15 35.56 8.12 -20.91
C ARG A 15 35.06 8.18 -19.46
N GLY A 16 35.42 7.17 -18.69
CA GLY A 16 35.15 7.08 -17.26
C GLY A 16 35.99 8.03 -16.41
N SER A 17 35.44 8.37 -15.25
CA SER A 17 36.20 8.89 -14.12
C SER A 17 35.65 8.27 -12.84
N SER A 18 36.36 7.27 -12.33
CA SER A 18 36.18 6.70 -11.01
C SER A 18 36.60 7.72 -9.95
N ARG A 19 35.67 8.16 -9.10
CA ARG A 19 36.00 8.79 -7.81
C ARG A 19 35.47 7.93 -6.69
N ARG A 20 36.41 7.21 -6.07
CA ARG A 20 36.30 6.59 -4.74
C ARG A 20 35.94 7.68 -3.72
N TRP A 21 34.85 7.51 -2.99
CA TRP A 21 34.62 8.21 -1.74
C TRP A 21 34.57 7.17 -0.63
N SER A 22 35.53 7.29 0.26
CA SER A 22 35.74 6.56 1.49
C SER A 22 34.67 6.90 2.51
N SER A 23 34.00 5.87 3.03
CA SER A 23 33.19 5.94 4.25
C SER A 23 34.09 6.16 5.47
N PRO A 24 33.64 6.95 6.44
CA PRO A 24 33.79 6.53 7.82
C PRO A 24 32.51 6.72 8.64
N PHE A 25 32.45 5.98 9.73
CA PHE A 25 31.61 6.09 10.94
C PHE A 25 30.65 4.93 11.21
N LEU A 26 31.23 3.94 11.92
CA LEU A 26 30.59 3.15 12.96
C LEU A 26 30.48 3.98 14.25
N ALA A 27 29.36 3.88 14.98
CA ALA A 27 29.33 3.63 16.43
C ALA A 27 27.89 3.57 16.98
N LEU A 28 27.73 2.72 18.03
CA LEU A 28 26.60 2.54 18.96
C LEU A 28 25.45 1.64 18.46
N GLY A 29 25.09 0.54 19.13
CA GLY A 29 25.60 -0.03 20.37
C GLY A 29 24.99 -1.42 20.58
N ALA A 30 25.77 -2.34 21.16
CA ALA A 30 25.34 -3.67 21.56
C ALA A 30 25.58 -3.81 23.07
N VAL A 31 24.56 -4.24 23.78
CA VAL A 31 24.58 -4.62 25.20
C VAL A 31 23.82 -5.95 25.32
N LEU A 32 24.37 -6.84 26.16
CA LEU A 32 23.80 -8.07 26.73
C LEU A 32 23.82 -9.35 25.86
N LEU A 33 24.77 -10.26 26.12
CA LEU A 33 24.61 -11.32 27.13
C LEU A 33 25.89 -12.18 27.23
N ALA A 34 26.41 -12.31 28.44
CA ALA A 34 27.43 -13.28 28.82
C ALA A 34 26.75 -14.30 29.74
N TRP A 35 26.82 -15.60 29.42
CA TRP A 35 26.94 -16.64 30.45
C TRP A 35 27.34 -18.02 29.90
N SER A 36 28.25 -18.64 30.66
CA SER A 36 28.62 -20.05 30.73
C SER A 36 29.71 -20.59 29.79
N ALA A 37 30.95 -20.45 30.27
CA ALA A 37 32.02 -21.41 30.04
C ALA A 37 32.64 -21.76 31.40
N SER A 38 32.67 -23.04 31.74
CA SER A 38 33.50 -23.59 32.82
C SER A 38 33.75 -25.07 32.55
N GLY A 39 35.03 -25.45 32.47
CA GLY A 39 35.49 -26.83 32.67
C GLY A 39 36.57 -27.31 31.70
N ALA A 40 37.82 -26.99 31.99
CA ALA A 40 39.03 -27.77 31.66
C ALA A 40 39.23 -28.85 32.76
N ASP A 41 39.95 -29.98 32.70
CA ASP A 41 41.14 -30.45 31.97
C ASP A 41 41.20 -32.02 32.00
N GLU A 42 41.68 -32.63 30.89
CA GLU A 42 42.62 -33.79 30.67
C GLU A 42 42.75 -35.05 31.59
N PRO A 43 43.50 -36.15 31.20
CA PRO A 43 43.73 -36.80 29.88
C PRO A 43 43.80 -38.38 29.89
N ALA A 44 43.90 -38.98 28.68
CA ALA A 44 44.51 -40.29 28.28
C ALA A 44 44.03 -41.60 28.96
N GLN A 45 43.80 -42.75 28.31
CA GLN A 45 44.49 -43.42 27.20
C GLN A 45 43.73 -44.73 26.83
N LYS A 46 43.94 -45.24 25.60
CA LYS A 46 43.88 -46.64 25.11
C LYS A 46 42.76 -47.12 24.16
N GLU A 47 43.25 -47.43 22.95
CA GLU A 47 43.02 -48.64 22.13
C GLU A 47 41.72 -48.73 21.30
N GLU A 48 41.90 -48.53 19.98
CA GLU A 48 41.05 -49.08 18.89
C GLU A 48 41.02 -50.62 18.94
N PRO A 49 39.95 -51.28 18.46
CA PRO A 49 39.91 -51.63 17.03
C PRO A 49 38.53 -51.47 16.37
N THR A 50 38.55 -50.83 15.21
CA THR A 50 37.85 -51.22 13.97
C THR A 50 36.50 -51.96 14.09
N SER A 51 35.42 -51.25 13.78
CA SER A 51 34.37 -51.79 12.91
C SER A 51 33.62 -50.62 12.27
N ASP A 52 33.70 -50.54 10.94
CA ASP A 52 32.82 -49.68 10.14
C ASP A 52 31.37 -50.09 10.43
N PRO A 53 30.50 -49.18 10.89
CA PRO A 53 29.08 -49.47 10.85
C PRO A 53 28.64 -49.45 9.38
N PRO A 54 27.79 -50.40 8.94
CA PRO A 54 27.23 -50.31 7.61
C PRO A 54 26.47 -48.98 7.52
N VAL A 55 26.77 -48.21 6.47
CA VAL A 55 25.93 -47.11 6.02
C VAL A 55 24.58 -47.73 5.65
N HIS A 56 23.68 -47.81 6.63
CA HIS A 56 22.27 -47.94 6.36
C HIS A 56 21.85 -46.59 5.76
N GLU A 57 21.99 -46.49 4.45
CA GLU A 57 21.21 -45.57 3.65
C GLU A 57 19.75 -45.87 4.01
N LEU A 58 19.18 -44.99 4.83
CA LEU A 58 17.78 -44.99 5.21
C LEU A 58 16.99 -44.64 3.94
N GLN A 59 16.92 -45.59 3.01
CA GLN A 59 15.87 -45.64 2.02
C GLN A 59 14.59 -45.95 2.79
N LEU A 60 13.95 -44.88 3.26
CA LEU A 60 12.54 -44.92 3.59
C LEU A 60 11.82 -45.44 2.34
N PRO A 61 11.13 -46.59 2.40
CA PRO A 61 10.37 -47.06 1.25
C PRO A 61 9.35 -45.97 0.89
N ALA A 62 9.24 -45.65 -0.39
CA ALA A 62 8.30 -44.63 -0.89
C ALA A 62 6.85 -44.91 -0.42
N GLU A 63 6.53 -46.16 -0.11
CA GLU A 63 5.25 -46.60 0.46
C GLU A 63 5.03 -46.18 1.93
N GLY A 64 6.08 -45.90 2.70
CA GLY A 64 6.00 -45.46 4.10
C GLY A 64 5.67 -43.98 4.27
N ALA A 65 6.06 -43.13 3.31
CA ALA A 65 5.76 -41.69 3.35
C ALA A 65 4.27 -41.42 3.14
N THR A 66 3.63 -42.17 2.23
CA THR A 66 2.17 -42.09 2.00
C THR A 66 1.36 -42.60 3.18
N ASP A 67 1.86 -43.60 3.91
CA ASP A 67 1.14 -44.20 5.04
C ASP A 67 1.31 -43.39 6.34
N PHE A 68 2.43 -42.68 6.50
CA PHE A 68 2.61 -41.64 7.52
C PHE A 68 1.76 -40.41 7.24
N LEU A 69 1.71 -39.95 5.97
CA LEU A 69 0.82 -38.87 5.54
C LEU A 69 -0.65 -39.23 5.78
N ARG A 70 -1.08 -40.45 5.42
CA ARG A 70 -2.45 -40.95 5.66
C ARG A 70 -2.81 -41.08 7.14
N ARG A 71 -1.85 -41.44 8.01
CA ARG A 71 -2.06 -41.44 9.48
C ARG A 71 -2.01 -40.03 10.08
N SER A 72 -1.29 -39.10 9.46
CA SER A 72 -1.25 -37.69 9.85
C SER A 72 -2.46 -36.88 9.36
N GLU A 73 -3.07 -37.28 8.24
CA GLU A 73 -4.33 -36.72 7.69
C GLU A 73 -5.50 -36.85 8.67
N ALA A 74 -5.44 -37.81 9.59
CA ALA A 74 -6.45 -38.03 10.62
C ALA A 74 -6.28 -37.12 11.85
N TRP A 75 -5.14 -36.43 12.04
CA TRP A 75 -4.87 -35.72 13.29
C TRP A 75 -4.92 -34.20 13.22
N ILE A 76 -4.62 -33.54 12.10
CA ILE A 76 -4.88 -32.10 11.93
C ILE A 76 -5.06 -31.86 10.43
N ARG A 77 -6.29 -31.90 9.89
CA ARG A 77 -6.54 -31.21 8.62
C ARG A 77 -6.20 -29.75 8.87
N PRO A 78 -5.21 -29.16 8.19
CA PRO A 78 -4.99 -27.73 8.32
C PRO A 78 -6.27 -27.05 7.86
N SER A 79 -6.98 -26.43 8.80
CA SER A 79 -8.33 -25.89 8.56
C SER A 79 -8.28 -24.56 7.81
N LYS A 80 -7.10 -23.95 7.73
CA LYS A 80 -6.87 -22.67 7.09
C LYS A 80 -6.16 -22.87 5.74
N PRO A 81 -6.61 -22.19 4.67
CA PRO A 81 -5.95 -22.22 3.37
C PRO A 81 -4.45 -21.92 3.44
N GLU A 82 -4.03 -21.02 4.33
CA GLU A 82 -2.63 -20.62 4.52
C GLU A 82 -1.73 -21.77 5.01
N GLU A 83 -2.27 -22.64 5.86
CA GLU A 83 -1.53 -23.79 6.41
C GLU A 83 -1.40 -24.89 5.34
N LEU A 84 -2.47 -25.14 4.58
CA LEU A 84 -2.45 -26.04 3.42
C LEU A 84 -1.44 -25.59 2.36
N LEU A 85 -1.31 -24.28 2.12
CA LEU A 85 -0.27 -23.77 1.21
C LEU A 85 1.15 -23.91 1.73
N SER A 86 1.35 -23.71 3.03
CA SER A 86 2.67 -23.87 3.61
C SER A 86 3.12 -25.33 3.49
N LEU A 87 2.20 -26.26 3.75
CA LEU A 87 2.40 -27.69 3.51
C LEU A 87 2.65 -28.00 2.02
N GLY A 88 1.81 -27.49 1.11
CA GLY A 88 1.98 -27.68 -0.33
C GLY A 88 3.36 -27.21 -0.83
N ARG A 89 3.83 -26.05 -0.36
CA ARG A 89 5.16 -25.51 -0.69
C ARG A 89 6.29 -26.35 -0.12
N GLU A 90 6.16 -26.83 1.11
CA GLU A 90 7.15 -27.74 1.70
C GLU A 90 7.26 -29.04 0.90
N LEU A 91 6.14 -29.57 0.39
CA LEU A 91 6.12 -30.76 -0.45
C LEU A 91 6.78 -30.49 -1.82
N GLU A 92 6.51 -29.35 -2.46
CA GLU A 92 7.21 -28.93 -3.70
C GLU A 92 8.72 -28.79 -3.49
N ALA A 93 9.15 -28.14 -2.40
CA ALA A 93 10.57 -27.97 -2.08
C ALA A 93 11.31 -29.31 -1.87
N ARG A 94 10.57 -30.37 -1.51
CA ARG A 94 11.08 -31.74 -1.36
C ARG A 94 10.95 -32.58 -2.65
N GLY A 95 10.49 -31.99 -3.75
CA GLY A 95 10.27 -32.68 -5.03
C GLY A 95 9.04 -33.59 -5.05
N GLN A 96 8.13 -33.48 -4.07
CA GLN A 96 6.92 -34.30 -3.96
C GLN A 96 5.74 -33.62 -4.67
N GLU A 97 5.86 -33.47 -6.00
CA GLU A 97 4.92 -32.69 -6.82
C GLU A 97 3.48 -33.23 -6.76
N GLU A 98 3.28 -34.54 -6.80
CA GLU A 98 1.94 -35.14 -6.73
C GLU A 98 1.27 -34.93 -5.37
N ALA A 99 2.04 -35.02 -4.28
CA ALA A 99 1.51 -34.78 -2.92
C ALA A 99 1.17 -33.30 -2.73
N ALA A 100 2.04 -32.39 -3.18
CA ALA A 100 1.75 -30.96 -3.17
C ALA A 100 0.48 -30.64 -3.97
N ARG A 101 0.32 -31.26 -5.15
CA ARG A 101 -0.88 -31.12 -5.98
C ARG A 101 -2.14 -31.57 -5.26
N GLN A 102 -2.12 -32.71 -4.57
CA GLN A 102 -3.28 -33.17 -3.79
C GLN A 102 -3.64 -32.19 -2.67
N VAL A 103 -2.64 -31.66 -1.96
CA VAL A 103 -2.86 -30.63 -0.93
C VAL A 103 -3.52 -29.39 -1.53
N TYR A 104 -3.02 -28.88 -2.67
CA TYR A 104 -3.63 -27.73 -3.35
C TYR A 104 -5.04 -28.03 -3.89
N ASP A 105 -5.27 -29.22 -4.44
CA ASP A 105 -6.59 -29.61 -4.95
C ASP A 105 -7.59 -29.82 -3.78
N SER A 106 -7.10 -30.13 -2.57
CA SER A 106 -7.91 -30.23 -1.33
C SER A 106 -8.23 -28.91 -0.65
N LEU A 107 -7.78 -27.78 -1.21
CA LEU A 107 -8.24 -26.46 -0.80
C LEU A 107 -9.74 -26.37 -1.10
N GLU A 108 -10.59 -26.79 -0.16
CA GLU A 108 -12.03 -26.51 -0.13
C GLU A 108 -12.22 -25.00 0.03
N THR A 109 -12.02 -24.29 -1.07
CA THR A 109 -11.92 -22.84 -1.10
C THR A 109 -13.00 -22.29 -1.98
N THR A 110 -13.70 -21.28 -1.47
CA THR A 110 -14.60 -20.48 -2.29
C THR A 110 -13.77 -19.63 -3.27
N PRO A 111 -14.35 -19.14 -4.39
CA PRO A 111 -13.66 -18.18 -5.26
C PRO A 111 -13.07 -16.98 -4.49
N ASP A 112 -13.74 -16.53 -3.43
CA ASP A 112 -13.29 -15.43 -2.58
C ASP A 112 -12.06 -15.81 -1.73
N ASP A 113 -11.94 -17.08 -1.34
CA ASP A 113 -10.75 -17.57 -0.62
C ASP A 113 -9.53 -17.61 -1.54
N TYR A 114 -9.70 -18.07 -2.79
CA TYR A 114 -8.64 -18.01 -3.79
C TYR A 114 -8.20 -16.57 -4.06
N GLN A 115 -9.15 -15.66 -4.26
CA GLN A 115 -8.84 -14.27 -4.52
C GLN A 115 -8.02 -13.66 -3.39
N ARG A 116 -8.53 -13.71 -2.14
CA ARG A 116 -7.85 -13.13 -0.97
C ARG A 116 -6.45 -13.71 -0.79
N LEU A 117 -6.31 -15.00 -1.06
CA LEU A 117 -5.05 -15.68 -0.91
C LEU A 117 -4.02 -15.26 -1.97
N VAL A 118 -4.40 -15.26 -3.25
CA VAL A 118 -3.53 -14.82 -4.35
C VAL A 118 -3.12 -13.37 -4.14
N GLU A 119 -4.04 -12.48 -3.77
CA GLU A 119 -3.73 -11.09 -3.44
C GLU A 119 -2.72 -10.99 -2.29
N SER A 120 -2.88 -11.79 -1.23
CA SER A 120 -1.94 -11.84 -0.12
C SER A 120 -0.53 -12.27 -0.58
N LEU A 121 -0.44 -13.30 -1.42
CA LEU A 121 0.82 -13.81 -1.96
C LEU A 121 1.49 -12.79 -2.90
N LEU A 122 0.72 -12.12 -3.76
CA LEU A 122 1.20 -11.01 -4.59
C LEU A 122 1.72 -9.87 -3.72
N ARG A 123 1.01 -9.52 -2.63
CA ARG A 123 1.46 -8.48 -1.70
C ARG A 123 2.77 -8.83 -1.00
N ALA A 124 2.96 -10.11 -0.66
CA ALA A 124 4.19 -10.64 -0.09
C ALA A 124 5.30 -10.86 -1.14
N ASN A 125 5.06 -10.52 -2.41
CA ASN A 125 5.96 -10.77 -3.54
C ASN A 125 6.35 -12.26 -3.70
N GLN A 126 5.47 -13.17 -3.27
CA GLN A 126 5.64 -14.63 -3.40
C GLN A 126 5.04 -15.10 -4.74
N LEU A 127 5.63 -14.65 -5.84
CA LEU A 127 5.06 -14.80 -7.18
C LEU A 127 4.89 -16.27 -7.61
N ASP A 128 5.83 -17.14 -7.25
CA ASP A 128 5.74 -18.57 -7.60
C ASP A 128 4.60 -19.28 -6.86
N ALA A 129 4.43 -18.97 -5.57
CA ALA A 129 3.30 -19.47 -4.79
C ALA A 129 1.97 -18.93 -5.33
N ALA A 130 1.90 -17.65 -5.68
CA ALA A 130 0.71 -17.04 -6.29
C ALA A 130 0.36 -17.73 -7.61
N GLU A 131 1.35 -18.09 -8.42
CA GLU A 131 1.14 -18.84 -9.65
C GLU A 131 0.55 -20.23 -9.39
N THR A 132 1.09 -20.98 -8.43
CA THR A 132 0.59 -22.31 -8.08
C THR A 132 -0.89 -22.27 -7.69
N VAL A 133 -1.26 -21.30 -6.83
CA VAL A 133 -2.66 -21.09 -6.41
C VAL A 133 -3.55 -20.66 -7.58
N LEU A 134 -3.09 -19.72 -8.41
CA LEU A 134 -3.82 -19.28 -9.60
C LEU A 134 -4.06 -20.42 -10.60
N ARG A 135 -3.07 -21.30 -10.80
CA ARG A 135 -3.22 -22.48 -11.66
C ARG A 135 -4.27 -23.43 -11.09
N ALA A 136 -4.31 -23.64 -9.78
CA ALA A 136 -5.34 -24.46 -9.14
C ALA A 136 -6.74 -23.82 -9.32
N TRP A 137 -6.87 -22.53 -9.05
CA TRP A 137 -8.12 -21.79 -9.22
C TRP A 137 -8.62 -21.86 -10.67
N ARG A 138 -7.75 -21.63 -11.67
CA ARG A 138 -8.13 -21.69 -13.09
C ARG A 138 -8.50 -23.09 -13.57
N ARG A 139 -8.02 -24.17 -12.93
CA ARG A 139 -8.52 -25.53 -13.24
C ARG A 139 -9.96 -25.71 -12.79
N GLN A 140 -10.30 -25.17 -11.61
CA GLN A 140 -11.64 -25.29 -11.04
C GLN A 140 -12.63 -24.28 -11.66
N SER A 141 -12.13 -23.12 -12.10
CA SER A 141 -12.93 -22.05 -12.70
C SER A 141 -12.21 -21.43 -13.91
N PRO A 142 -12.19 -22.13 -15.07
CA PRO A 142 -11.44 -21.68 -16.26
C PRO A 142 -11.85 -20.30 -16.77
N ASP A 143 -13.13 -19.95 -16.61
CA ASP A 143 -13.73 -18.70 -17.10
C ASP A 143 -13.76 -17.59 -16.03
N SER A 144 -13.06 -17.77 -14.90
CA SER A 144 -12.98 -16.76 -13.84
C SER A 144 -12.24 -15.51 -14.34
N ALA A 145 -12.99 -14.45 -14.61
CA ALA A 145 -12.48 -13.12 -14.93
C ALA A 145 -11.49 -12.62 -13.87
N GLU A 146 -11.80 -12.83 -12.59
CA GLU A 146 -10.98 -12.39 -11.47
C GLU A 146 -9.63 -13.13 -11.43
N ALA A 147 -9.65 -14.45 -11.66
CA ALA A 147 -8.43 -15.25 -11.74
C ALA A 147 -7.52 -14.77 -12.89
N ALA A 148 -8.11 -14.43 -14.05
CA ALA A 148 -7.35 -13.89 -15.17
C ALA A 148 -6.77 -12.49 -14.89
N MET A 149 -7.53 -11.61 -14.22
CA MET A 149 -7.01 -10.30 -13.80
C MET A 149 -5.85 -10.41 -12.81
N LEU A 150 -5.93 -11.34 -11.86
CA LEU A 150 -4.85 -11.61 -10.91
C LEU A 150 -3.66 -12.31 -11.58
N GLN A 151 -3.89 -13.11 -12.62
CA GLN A 151 -2.80 -13.64 -13.45
C GLN A 151 -2.10 -12.53 -14.26
N ALA A 152 -2.82 -11.53 -14.75
CA ALA A 152 -2.20 -10.35 -15.34
C ALA A 152 -1.36 -9.58 -14.29
N ALA A 153 -1.83 -9.46 -13.05
CA ALA A 153 -1.06 -8.91 -11.94
C ALA A 153 0.22 -9.71 -11.66
N LEU A 154 0.14 -11.04 -11.64
CA LEU A 154 1.29 -11.93 -11.51
C LEU A 154 2.31 -11.72 -12.64
N PHE A 155 1.87 -11.72 -13.91
CA PHE A 155 2.74 -11.50 -15.06
C PHE A 155 3.45 -10.15 -14.97
N HIS A 156 2.73 -9.10 -14.58
CA HIS A 156 3.33 -7.79 -14.39
C HIS A 156 4.34 -7.77 -13.23
N GLY A 157 4.03 -8.41 -12.10
CA GLY A 157 4.98 -8.57 -10.99
C GLY A 157 6.30 -9.24 -11.41
N ARG A 158 6.28 -10.09 -12.45
CA ARG A 158 7.46 -10.70 -13.08
C ARG A 158 8.13 -9.86 -14.17
N GLY A 159 7.66 -8.63 -14.41
CA GLY A 159 8.15 -7.77 -15.50
C GLY A 159 7.68 -8.21 -16.89
N GLN A 160 6.66 -9.06 -16.99
CA GLN A 160 6.13 -9.58 -18.26
C GLN A 160 4.91 -8.76 -18.73
N ALA A 161 5.11 -7.45 -18.92
CA ALA A 161 4.02 -6.51 -19.22
C ALA A 161 3.19 -6.88 -20.47
N GLU A 162 3.82 -7.40 -21.52
CA GLU A 162 3.13 -7.85 -22.73
C GLU A 162 2.21 -9.06 -22.50
N LEU A 163 2.62 -10.00 -21.64
CA LEU A 163 1.77 -11.13 -21.27
C LEU A 163 0.61 -10.68 -20.38
N ALA A 164 0.85 -9.74 -19.47
CA ALA A 164 -0.21 -9.13 -18.66
C ALA A 164 -1.25 -8.43 -19.55
N LEU A 165 -0.82 -7.63 -20.53
CA LEU A 165 -1.71 -6.97 -21.50
C LEU A 165 -2.52 -7.97 -22.31
N ARG A 166 -1.88 -9.05 -22.79
CA ARG A 166 -2.58 -10.10 -23.54
C ARG A 166 -3.65 -10.77 -22.69
N GLU A 167 -3.38 -11.03 -21.42
CA GLU A 167 -4.32 -11.66 -20.51
C GLU A 167 -5.52 -10.74 -20.20
N LEU A 168 -5.30 -9.44 -19.91
CA LEU A 168 -6.40 -8.50 -19.68
C LEU A 168 -7.33 -8.39 -20.89
N ARG A 169 -6.75 -8.32 -22.10
CA ARG A 169 -7.51 -8.24 -23.35
C ARG A 169 -8.32 -9.50 -23.63
N SER A 170 -7.82 -10.68 -23.23
CA SER A 170 -8.51 -11.96 -23.50
C SER A 170 -9.79 -12.11 -22.70
N VAL A 171 -9.87 -11.52 -21.50
CA VAL A 171 -11.04 -11.59 -20.62
C VAL A 171 -11.94 -10.37 -20.68
N ARG A 172 -11.59 -9.34 -21.46
CA ARG A 172 -12.31 -8.05 -21.48
C ARG A 172 -13.81 -8.16 -21.70
N SER A 173 -14.27 -9.11 -22.51
CA SER A 173 -15.70 -9.32 -22.80
C SER A 173 -16.47 -10.00 -21.67
N THR A 174 -15.80 -10.67 -20.74
CA THR A 174 -16.42 -11.35 -19.60
C THR A 174 -16.41 -10.51 -18.31
N LEU A 175 -15.70 -9.37 -18.33
CA LEU A 175 -15.61 -8.47 -17.18
C LEU A 175 -16.94 -7.73 -16.93
N THR A 176 -17.29 -7.63 -15.65
CA THR A 176 -18.27 -6.64 -15.17
C THR A 176 -17.82 -5.22 -15.48
N ASP A 177 -18.71 -4.24 -15.42
CA ASP A 177 -18.35 -2.85 -15.74
C ASP A 177 -17.25 -2.30 -14.82
N GLU A 178 -17.29 -2.62 -13.53
CA GLU A 178 -16.25 -2.21 -12.58
C GLU A 178 -14.91 -2.86 -12.90
N GLN A 179 -14.89 -4.17 -13.10
CA GLN A 179 -13.68 -4.90 -13.51
C GLN A 179 -13.14 -4.39 -14.84
N ARG A 180 -14.00 -4.02 -15.79
CA ARG A 180 -13.60 -3.45 -17.08
C ARG A 180 -12.94 -2.09 -16.92
N ARG A 181 -13.42 -1.24 -16.00
CA ARG A 181 -12.77 0.05 -15.70
C ARG A 181 -11.42 -0.17 -15.04
N LEU A 182 -11.31 -1.09 -14.08
CA LEU A 182 -10.03 -1.46 -13.46
C LEU A 182 -9.05 -2.03 -14.49
N ALA A 183 -9.48 -2.98 -15.32
CA ALA A 183 -8.68 -3.55 -16.39
C ALA A 183 -8.27 -2.49 -17.41
N GLY A 184 -9.15 -1.54 -17.76
CA GLY A 184 -8.83 -0.42 -18.65
C GLY A 184 -7.76 0.50 -18.08
N LEU A 185 -7.85 0.88 -16.79
CA LEU A 185 -6.79 1.62 -16.12
C LEU A 185 -5.47 0.84 -16.16
N TYR A 186 -5.55 -0.47 -15.87
CA TYR A 186 -4.36 -1.31 -15.81
C TYR A 186 -3.70 -1.48 -17.19
N GLU A 187 -4.48 -1.67 -18.25
CA GLU A 187 -4.03 -1.70 -19.63
C GLU A 187 -3.30 -0.40 -20.02
N LEU A 188 -3.82 0.77 -19.63
CA LEU A 188 -3.19 2.07 -19.90
C LEU A 188 -1.81 2.18 -19.25
N LEU A 189 -1.71 1.79 -17.98
CA LEU A 189 -0.44 1.85 -17.24
C LEU A 189 0.59 0.88 -17.83
N LEU A 190 0.18 -0.37 -18.12
CA LEU A 190 1.05 -1.34 -18.78
C LEU A 190 1.49 -0.87 -20.17
N ALA A 191 0.62 -0.21 -20.94
CA ALA A 191 0.97 0.32 -22.24
C ALA A 191 2.02 1.44 -22.17
N MET A 192 2.04 2.23 -21.09
CA MET A 192 3.12 3.20 -20.85
C MET A 192 4.44 2.46 -20.57
N GLU A 193 4.40 1.40 -19.77
CA GLU A 193 5.59 0.62 -19.44
C GLU A 193 6.20 -0.08 -20.64
N THR A 194 5.39 -0.64 -21.54
CA THR A 194 5.89 -1.26 -22.78
C THR A 194 6.51 -0.24 -23.73
N GLN A 195 6.14 1.04 -23.60
CA GLN A 195 6.79 2.17 -24.29
C GLN A 195 8.03 2.70 -23.55
N GLY A 196 8.40 2.09 -22.42
CA GLY A 196 9.54 2.51 -21.60
C GLY A 196 9.27 3.76 -20.74
N VAL A 197 7.99 4.10 -20.53
CA VAL A 197 7.56 5.24 -19.71
C VAL A 197 6.97 4.73 -18.41
N ALA A 198 7.67 4.96 -17.29
CA ALA A 198 7.14 4.62 -15.97
C ALA A 198 6.02 5.59 -15.58
N PRO A 199 4.81 5.12 -15.22
CA PRO A 199 3.74 5.99 -14.76
C PRO A 199 4.11 6.67 -13.43
N GLY A 200 3.78 7.93 -13.27
CA GLY A 200 4.12 8.71 -12.09
C GLY A 200 3.81 10.20 -12.24
N PRO A 201 4.41 11.04 -11.39
CA PRO A 201 4.22 12.50 -11.44
C PRO A 201 4.63 13.11 -12.78
N ASP A 202 5.68 12.56 -13.40
CA ASP A 202 6.26 13.06 -14.65
C ASP A 202 5.47 12.63 -15.90
N ALA A 203 4.78 11.50 -15.82
CA ALA A 203 4.03 10.92 -16.93
C ALA A 203 2.86 10.10 -16.39
N ASN A 204 1.63 10.47 -16.73
CA ASN A 204 0.43 9.72 -16.39
C ASN A 204 -0.45 9.52 -17.64
N PRO A 205 -1.32 8.49 -17.66
CA PRO A 205 -2.07 8.14 -18.86
C PRO A 205 -3.14 9.17 -19.25
N TRP A 206 -3.39 10.18 -18.40
CA TRP A 206 -4.40 11.21 -18.62
C TRP A 206 -3.81 12.53 -19.13
N GLY A 207 -2.48 12.65 -19.17
CA GLY A 207 -1.81 13.91 -19.53
C GLY A 207 -2.11 15.06 -18.57
N ALA A 208 -2.56 14.75 -17.35
CA ALA A 208 -2.84 15.76 -16.33
C ALA A 208 -1.53 16.25 -15.72
N ARG A 209 -1.42 17.56 -15.48
CA ARG A 209 -0.38 18.12 -14.61
C ARG A 209 -0.98 18.34 -13.24
N PHE A 210 -0.43 17.71 -12.19
CA PHE A 210 -0.90 17.86 -10.82
C PHE A 210 -0.46 19.20 -10.23
N ALA A 211 -0.95 20.28 -10.83
CA ALA A 211 -0.55 21.65 -10.53
C ALA A 211 -1.77 22.57 -10.46
N ASP A 212 -1.61 23.67 -9.75
CA ASP A 212 -2.60 24.75 -9.65
C ASP A 212 -2.76 25.53 -10.97
N ALA A 213 -3.49 26.64 -10.93
CA ALA A 213 -3.75 27.47 -12.13
C ALA A 213 -2.49 28.17 -12.66
N ASP A 214 -1.50 28.39 -11.79
CA ASP A 214 -0.22 29.02 -12.12
C ASP A 214 0.82 27.99 -12.59
N GLY A 215 0.48 26.71 -12.56
CA GLY A 215 1.35 25.61 -12.95
C GLY A 215 2.31 25.16 -11.85
N ASN A 216 2.08 25.58 -10.60
CA ASN A 216 2.86 25.17 -9.46
C ASN A 216 2.26 23.94 -8.77
N TYR A 217 3.10 23.06 -8.25
CA TYR A 217 2.65 21.99 -7.36
C TYR A 217 2.29 22.59 -5.99
N VAL A 218 1.06 22.38 -5.53
CA VAL A 218 0.57 22.91 -4.26
C VAL A 218 -0.15 21.81 -3.49
N ALA A 219 0.05 21.79 -2.17
CA ALA A 219 -0.62 20.82 -1.30
C ALA A 219 -2.15 21.00 -1.35
N ALA A 220 -2.87 19.87 -1.40
CA ALA A 220 -4.33 19.81 -1.44
C ALA A 220 -4.98 20.60 -2.59
N SER A 221 -4.26 20.82 -3.69
CA SER A 221 -4.73 21.67 -4.79
C SER A 221 -4.36 21.12 -6.16
N ILE A 222 -5.29 21.27 -7.10
CA ILE A 222 -5.12 21.03 -8.53
C ILE A 222 -6.05 22.00 -9.27
N SER A 223 -5.60 22.56 -10.39
CA SER A 223 -6.47 23.40 -11.21
C SER A 223 -7.63 22.60 -11.79
N ALA A 224 -8.79 23.26 -11.95
CA ALA A 224 -9.99 22.64 -12.50
C ALA A 224 -9.75 22.07 -13.91
N GLU A 225 -8.93 22.74 -14.73
CA GLU A 225 -8.56 22.25 -16.07
C GLU A 225 -7.82 20.91 -16.01
N GLN A 226 -6.87 20.76 -15.08
CA GLN A 226 -6.09 19.54 -14.96
C GLN A 226 -6.90 18.42 -14.30
N LEU A 227 -7.73 18.76 -13.31
CA LEU A 227 -8.64 17.81 -12.69
C LEU A 227 -9.66 17.25 -13.71
N ALA A 228 -10.12 18.06 -14.67
CA ALA A 228 -11.04 17.63 -15.72
C ALA A 228 -10.44 16.56 -16.66
N LYS A 229 -9.10 16.45 -16.74
CA LYS A 229 -8.41 15.40 -17.51
C LYS A 229 -8.39 14.07 -16.76
N VAL A 230 -8.50 14.09 -15.44
CA VAL A 230 -8.43 12.91 -14.58
C VAL A 230 -9.80 12.24 -14.50
N PRO A 231 -9.93 10.93 -14.82
CA PRO A 231 -11.20 10.23 -14.68
C PRO A 231 -11.71 10.26 -13.23
N PRO A 232 -13.01 10.52 -13.00
CA PRO A 232 -13.53 10.78 -11.65
C PRO A 232 -13.48 9.56 -10.72
N ASP A 233 -13.44 8.35 -11.27
CA ASP A 233 -13.39 7.08 -10.56
C ASP A 233 -11.98 6.51 -10.44
N VAL A 234 -10.94 7.25 -10.86
CA VAL A 234 -9.60 6.69 -10.96
C VAL A 234 -8.93 6.45 -9.61
N LEU A 235 -9.26 7.26 -8.59
CA LEU A 235 -8.69 7.11 -7.25
C LEU A 235 -9.02 5.72 -6.64
N PRO A 236 -10.30 5.29 -6.53
CA PRO A 236 -10.61 3.96 -6.01
C PRO A 236 -10.03 2.83 -6.87
N LEU A 237 -10.00 2.98 -8.20
CA LEU A 237 -9.38 1.98 -9.09
C LEU A 237 -7.87 1.88 -8.84
N MET A 238 -7.19 2.99 -8.63
CA MET A 238 -5.76 3.03 -8.34
C MET A 238 -5.43 2.42 -6.97
N ILE A 239 -6.28 2.62 -5.96
CA ILE A 239 -6.16 1.97 -4.65
C ILE A 239 -6.23 0.44 -4.81
N THR A 240 -7.21 -0.07 -5.57
CA THR A 240 -7.33 -1.51 -5.86
C THR A 240 -6.13 -2.03 -6.64
N LEU A 241 -5.60 -1.26 -7.59
CA LEU A 241 -4.44 -1.68 -8.36
C LEU A 241 -3.17 -1.76 -7.51
N VAL A 242 -2.91 -0.75 -6.68
CA VAL A 242 -1.78 -0.71 -5.76
C VAL A 242 -1.87 -1.82 -4.70
N SER A 243 -3.07 -2.19 -4.27
CA SER A 243 -3.24 -3.31 -3.32
C SER A 243 -2.87 -4.66 -3.93
N ARG A 244 -3.02 -4.82 -5.26
CA ARG A 244 -2.61 -6.01 -6.03
C ARG A 244 -1.13 -6.01 -6.41
N LEU A 245 -0.52 -4.82 -6.49
CA LEU A 245 0.87 -4.62 -6.93
C LEU A 245 1.63 -3.69 -5.97
N PRO A 246 1.77 -4.03 -4.68
CA PRO A 246 2.23 -3.07 -3.69
C PRO A 246 3.73 -2.77 -3.75
N THR A 247 4.49 -3.47 -4.60
CA THR A 247 5.92 -3.29 -4.83
C THR A 247 6.24 -2.28 -5.94
N ARG A 248 5.22 -1.79 -6.66
CA ARG A 248 5.36 -0.80 -7.74
C ARG A 248 5.45 0.63 -7.20
N GLY A 249 6.66 1.13 -6.97
CA GLY A 249 6.88 2.46 -6.39
C GLY A 249 6.35 3.60 -7.25
N ASP A 250 6.36 3.43 -8.56
CA ASP A 250 5.83 4.33 -9.56
C ASP A 250 4.29 4.45 -9.47
N TYR A 251 3.60 3.34 -9.20
CA TYR A 251 2.16 3.34 -8.93
C TYR A 251 1.82 4.03 -7.62
N TRP A 252 2.61 3.82 -6.57
CA TRP A 252 2.47 4.55 -5.30
C TRP A 252 2.67 6.05 -5.48
N ALA A 253 3.62 6.48 -6.31
CA ALA A 253 3.80 7.89 -6.62
C ALA A 253 2.58 8.46 -7.34
N LEU A 254 2.06 7.80 -8.37
CA LEU A 254 0.84 8.26 -9.05
C LEU A 254 -0.39 8.28 -8.12
N LEU A 255 -0.51 7.31 -7.20
CA LEU A 255 -1.56 7.30 -6.18
C LEU A 255 -1.43 8.51 -5.23
N GLY A 256 -0.20 8.90 -4.86
CA GLY A 256 0.04 10.09 -4.05
C GLY A 256 -0.42 11.38 -4.73
N GLU A 257 -0.18 11.51 -6.04
CA GLU A 257 -0.67 12.63 -6.85
C GLU A 257 -2.20 12.73 -6.83
N LEU A 258 -2.89 11.58 -6.97
CA LEU A 258 -4.34 11.51 -6.93
C LEU A 258 -4.92 11.89 -5.55
N PHE A 259 -4.27 11.46 -4.46
CA PHE A 259 -4.68 11.88 -3.11
C PHE A 259 -4.48 13.37 -2.88
N ASN A 260 -3.38 13.96 -3.37
CA ASN A 260 -3.16 15.40 -3.27
C ASN A 260 -4.24 16.18 -4.04
N ALA A 261 -4.54 15.76 -5.26
CA ALA A 261 -5.61 16.33 -6.08
C ALA A 261 -7.00 16.19 -5.44
N ALA A 262 -7.22 15.13 -4.65
CA ALA A 262 -8.45 14.92 -3.89
C ALA A 262 -8.51 15.72 -2.56
N GLY A 263 -7.51 16.56 -2.27
CA GLY A 263 -7.46 17.36 -1.05
C GLY A 263 -6.98 16.59 0.18
N ASP A 264 -6.25 15.49 0.00
CA ASP A 264 -5.71 14.64 1.08
C ASP A 264 -4.16 14.62 1.05
N PRO A 265 -3.50 15.75 1.40
CA PRO A 265 -2.05 15.88 1.28
C PRO A 265 -1.28 14.99 2.27
N GLU A 266 -1.90 14.61 3.39
CA GLU A 266 -1.30 13.70 4.36
C GLU A 266 -1.17 12.28 3.77
N THR A 267 -2.27 11.73 3.23
CA THR A 267 -2.23 10.41 2.59
C THR A 267 -1.33 10.42 1.35
N ALA A 268 -1.30 11.54 0.61
CA ALA A 268 -0.37 11.73 -0.50
C ALA A 268 1.09 11.64 -0.06
N LEU A 269 1.46 12.31 1.04
CA LEU A 269 2.80 12.28 1.60
C LEU A 269 3.20 10.86 2.03
N GLN A 270 2.29 10.10 2.64
CA GLN A 270 2.53 8.69 2.99
C GLN A 270 2.82 7.83 1.75
N CYS A 271 2.06 8.04 0.66
CA CYS A 271 2.28 7.35 -0.61
C CYS A 271 3.66 7.69 -1.20
N PHE A 272 4.06 8.96 -1.20
CA PHE A 272 5.39 9.38 -1.67
C PHE A 272 6.53 8.82 -0.82
N HIS A 273 6.37 8.78 0.51
CA HIS A 273 7.34 8.14 1.38
C HIS A 273 7.51 6.66 1.07
N ARG A 274 6.41 5.94 0.85
CA ARG A 274 6.46 4.53 0.48
C ARG A 274 7.14 4.33 -0.87
N ALA A 275 6.76 5.12 -1.89
CA ALA A 275 7.37 5.09 -3.20
C ALA A 275 8.90 5.28 -3.14
N GLU A 276 9.36 6.32 -2.45
CA GLU A 276 10.78 6.68 -2.42
C GLU A 276 11.61 5.85 -1.42
N ARG A 277 11.15 5.73 -0.17
CA ARG A 277 11.96 5.16 0.92
C ARG A 277 11.87 3.64 0.98
N THR A 278 10.72 3.06 0.64
CA THR A 278 10.51 1.60 0.72
C THR A 278 10.73 0.94 -0.63
N LEU A 279 10.26 1.56 -1.71
CA LEU A 279 10.25 0.96 -3.05
C LEU A 279 11.32 1.55 -3.97
N LEU A 280 12.15 2.46 -3.46
CA LEU A 280 13.31 3.05 -4.16
C LEU A 280 12.96 3.76 -5.48
N TYR A 281 11.69 4.13 -5.67
CA TYR A 281 11.27 4.92 -6.81
C TYR A 281 11.46 6.41 -6.48
N SER A 282 12.46 7.04 -7.11
CA SER A 282 12.79 8.45 -6.88
C SER A 282 13.05 9.17 -8.20
N THR A 283 12.21 10.15 -8.51
CA THR A 283 12.43 11.11 -9.60
C THR A 283 12.68 12.50 -9.03
N PRO A 284 13.32 13.43 -9.78
CA PRO A 284 13.45 14.82 -9.34
C PRO A 284 12.11 15.46 -8.99
N THR A 285 11.07 15.20 -9.79
CA THR A 285 9.71 15.73 -9.62
C THR A 285 9.06 15.17 -8.36
N LEU A 286 9.10 13.85 -8.15
CA LEU A 286 8.57 13.24 -6.92
C LEU A 286 9.22 13.82 -5.66
N ARG A 287 10.55 14.02 -5.67
CA ARG A 287 11.27 14.62 -4.54
C ARG A 287 10.86 16.06 -4.30
N ALA A 288 10.60 16.84 -5.35
CA ALA A 288 10.13 18.21 -5.23
C ALA A 288 8.71 18.24 -4.65
N HIS A 289 7.79 17.45 -5.19
CA HIS A 289 6.40 17.35 -4.72
C HIS A 289 6.34 16.89 -3.26
N ARG A 290 7.14 15.87 -2.88
CA ARG A 290 7.23 15.40 -1.50
C ARG A 290 7.68 16.49 -0.54
N ARG A 291 8.71 17.28 -0.88
CA ARG A 291 9.18 18.38 -0.01
C ARG A 291 8.08 19.40 0.25
N ILE A 292 7.31 19.77 -0.78
CA ILE A 292 6.17 20.69 -0.64
C ILE A 292 5.12 20.12 0.32
N LEU A 293 4.83 18.81 0.25
CA LEU A 293 3.91 18.17 1.19
C LEU A 293 4.48 18.06 2.62
N GLU A 294 5.79 17.85 2.78
CA GLU A 294 6.47 17.86 4.09
C GLU A 294 6.39 19.24 4.75
N ASP A 295 6.70 20.29 3.98
CA ASP A 295 6.61 21.68 4.45
C ASP A 295 5.17 22.01 4.88
N HIS A 296 4.18 21.65 4.05
CA HIS A 296 2.76 21.81 4.38
C HIS A 296 2.36 21.06 5.66
N ALA A 297 2.77 19.80 5.83
CA ALA A 297 2.47 19.04 7.03
C ALA A 297 3.09 19.67 8.28
N GLN A 298 4.31 20.20 8.17
CA GLN A 298 4.98 20.92 9.25
C GLN A 298 4.26 22.23 9.60
N GLU A 299 3.79 22.99 8.62
CA GLU A 299 2.99 24.20 8.82
C GLU A 299 1.68 23.90 9.56
N VAL A 300 0.94 22.87 9.12
CA VAL A 300 -0.31 22.42 9.78
C VAL A 300 -0.05 21.99 11.22
N ALA A 301 1.02 21.23 11.47
CA ALA A 301 1.39 20.81 12.82
C ALA A 301 1.72 22.01 13.73
N GLN A 302 2.48 23.00 13.23
CA GLN A 302 2.79 24.22 13.97
C GLN A 302 1.55 25.06 14.27
N ALA A 303 0.66 25.23 13.28
CA ALA A 303 -0.58 25.97 13.46
C ALA A 303 -1.48 25.30 14.52
N THR A 304 -1.56 23.96 14.48
CA THR A 304 -2.32 23.17 15.46
C THR A 304 -1.74 23.32 16.86
N GLN A 305 -0.42 23.25 17.00
CA GLN A 305 0.25 23.44 18.29
C GLN A 305 0.02 24.85 18.87
N ARG A 306 0.14 25.90 18.03
CA ARG A 306 -0.14 27.28 18.46
C ARG A 306 -1.58 27.44 18.94
N ALA A 307 -2.55 26.89 18.20
CA ALA A 307 -3.96 26.93 18.58
C ALA A 307 -4.21 26.21 19.93
N LEU A 308 -3.52 25.08 20.17
CA LEU A 308 -3.60 24.37 21.44
C LEU A 308 -3.00 25.20 22.60
N ASP A 309 -1.84 25.80 22.40
CA ASP A 309 -1.18 26.63 23.41
C ASP A 309 -2.02 27.87 23.76
N GLU A 310 -2.61 28.52 22.75
CA GLU A 310 -3.55 29.64 22.93
C GLU A 310 -4.79 29.22 23.72
N ALA A 311 -5.36 28.05 23.43
CA ALA A 311 -6.51 27.51 24.16
C ALA A 311 -6.17 27.21 25.63
N ILE A 312 -4.99 26.63 25.90
CA ILE A 312 -4.50 26.38 27.27
C ILE A 312 -4.31 27.71 28.02
N ALA A 313 -3.70 28.72 27.38
CA ALA A 313 -3.48 30.04 27.96
C ALA A 313 -4.80 30.81 28.23
N ALA A 314 -5.80 30.66 27.35
CA ALA A 314 -7.12 31.24 27.57
C ALA A 314 -7.82 30.60 28.77
N LYS A 315 -7.70 29.27 28.91
CA LYS A 315 -8.29 28.53 30.04
C LYS A 315 -7.65 28.92 31.37
N SER A 316 -6.33 29.07 31.46
CA SER A 316 -5.66 29.48 32.70
C SER A 316 -6.01 30.92 33.12
N LYS A 317 -6.18 31.85 32.17
CA LYS A 317 -6.68 33.20 32.43
C LYS A 317 -8.12 33.21 32.96
N SER A 318 -8.96 32.30 32.48
CA SER A 318 -10.35 32.19 32.96
C SER A 318 -10.43 31.63 34.39
N ALA A 319 -9.59 30.65 34.73
CA ALA A 319 -9.54 30.04 36.05
C ALA A 319 -9.01 31.00 37.15
N SER A 320 -7.98 31.79 36.83
CA SER A 320 -7.47 32.80 37.77
C SER A 320 -8.49 33.91 38.07
N LYS A 321 -9.36 34.25 37.10
CA LYS A 321 -10.41 35.24 37.29
C LYS A 321 -11.57 34.73 38.16
N SER A 322 -11.89 33.43 38.11
CA SER A 322 -12.93 32.85 38.99
C SER A 322 -12.48 32.74 40.45
N ASP A 323 -11.20 32.42 40.70
CA ASP A 323 -10.68 32.31 42.07
C ASP A 323 -10.62 33.68 42.76
N SER A 324 -10.30 34.74 42.01
CA SER A 324 -10.28 36.10 42.55
C SER A 324 -11.67 36.70 42.81
N ALA A 325 -12.74 36.12 42.23
CA ALA A 325 -14.12 36.57 42.46
C ALA A 325 -14.76 35.90 43.68
N MET A 326 -14.26 34.74 44.12
CA MET A 326 -14.77 34.05 45.33
C MET A 326 -14.19 34.60 46.64
N THR A 327 -13.09 35.36 46.61
CA THR A 327 -12.45 35.91 47.82
C THR A 327 -13.01 37.25 48.29
N GLU A 328 -13.94 37.88 47.55
CA GLU A 328 -14.48 39.20 47.92
C GLU A 328 -15.89 39.16 48.56
N GLU A 329 -16.51 37.99 48.72
CA GLU A 329 -17.89 37.85 49.24
C GLU A 329 -17.98 36.93 50.49
N VAL A 330 -17.04 37.06 51.44
CA VAL A 330 -17.13 36.40 52.76
C VAL A 330 -16.79 37.41 53.85
N ASP A 331 -17.65 38.42 54.01
CA ASP A 331 -17.77 39.17 55.26
C ASP A 331 -19.26 39.31 55.59
N GLY A 332 -19.86 38.20 56.00
CA GLY A 332 -21.28 38.08 56.28
C GLY A 332 -21.56 36.75 56.96
N GLY A 333 -21.34 36.70 58.27
CA GLY A 333 -21.49 35.50 59.09
C GLY A 333 -22.90 34.89 59.01
N ALA A 334 -23.04 33.83 58.22
CA ALA A 334 -24.14 32.88 58.32
C ALA A 334 -23.60 31.48 58.05
N THR A 335 -23.67 30.62 59.06
CA THR A 335 -23.32 29.20 58.99
C THR A 335 -24.27 28.49 58.03
N VAL A 336 -23.78 28.08 56.85
CA VAL A 336 -24.55 27.27 55.89
C VAL A 336 -23.82 25.94 55.64
N GLU A 337 -24.55 24.85 55.78
CA GLU A 337 -24.08 23.47 55.66
C GLU A 337 -23.59 23.11 54.24
N PRO A 338 -22.60 22.18 54.12
CA PRO A 338 -22.02 21.80 52.84
C PRO A 338 -22.93 20.83 52.07
N SER A 339 -23.56 21.30 50.99
CA SER A 339 -24.26 20.44 50.01
C SER A 339 -23.31 20.07 48.86
N ALA A 340 -23.08 18.78 48.68
CA ALA A 340 -22.26 18.18 47.64
C ALA A 340 -22.79 18.39 46.20
N SER A 341 -21.89 18.26 45.21
CA SER A 341 -22.16 17.82 43.81
C SER A 341 -22.26 18.82 42.63
N ARG A 342 -21.44 19.87 42.53
CA ARG A 342 -21.38 20.68 41.27
C ARG A 342 -20.09 20.65 40.46
N THR A 343 -18.99 20.15 40.99
CA THR A 343 -17.69 20.19 40.30
C THR A 343 -17.56 19.16 39.16
N GLY A 344 -18.36 18.09 39.17
CA GLY A 344 -18.29 17.02 38.17
C GLY A 344 -18.88 17.35 36.78
N VAL A 345 -19.77 18.34 36.68
CA VAL A 345 -20.52 18.62 35.44
C VAL A 345 -19.71 19.47 34.44
N ILE A 346 -18.76 20.27 34.93
CA ILE A 346 -18.02 21.23 34.08
C ILE A 346 -16.93 20.54 33.23
N VAL A 347 -16.36 19.43 33.69
CA VAL A 347 -15.29 18.72 32.95
C VAL A 347 -15.85 18.00 31.71
N ILE A 348 -17.08 17.46 31.78
CA ILE A 348 -17.71 16.70 30.69
C ILE A 348 -18.03 17.59 29.48
N LEU A 349 -18.38 18.86 29.68
CA LEU A 349 -18.73 19.78 28.58
C LEU A 349 -17.52 20.18 27.71
N THR A 350 -16.31 20.22 28.27
CA THR A 350 -15.12 20.66 27.53
C THR A 350 -14.56 19.60 26.57
N LEU A 351 -14.65 18.31 26.93
CA LEU A 351 -14.32 17.20 26.01
C LEU A 351 -15.37 17.06 24.89
N GLY A 352 -16.64 17.33 25.19
CA GLY A 352 -17.70 17.34 24.18
C GLY A 352 -17.52 18.43 23.11
N GLY A 353 -17.05 19.62 23.49
CA GLY A 353 -16.78 20.70 22.53
C GLY A 353 -15.67 20.39 21.53
N LEU A 354 -14.59 19.72 21.96
CA LEU A 354 -13.50 19.32 21.07
C LEU A 354 -13.97 18.24 20.06
N LEU A 355 -14.80 17.30 20.51
CA LEU A 355 -15.39 16.27 19.65
C LEU A 355 -16.30 16.89 18.58
N VAL A 356 -17.08 17.91 18.93
CA VAL A 356 -17.98 18.62 18.00
C VAL A 356 -17.20 19.36 16.91
N VAL A 357 -16.03 19.94 17.22
CA VAL A 357 -15.18 20.60 16.21
C VAL A 357 -14.60 19.60 15.23
N VAL A 358 -14.15 18.43 15.70
CA VAL A 358 -13.62 17.35 14.84
C VAL A 358 -14.71 16.76 13.96
N VAL A 359 -15.91 16.50 14.51
CA VAL A 359 -17.06 16.01 13.73
C VAL A 359 -17.55 17.06 12.74
N GLY A 360 -17.55 18.33 13.11
CA GLY A 360 -17.88 19.45 12.21
C GLY A 360 -16.93 19.54 11.01
N ALA A 361 -15.62 19.37 11.23
CA ALA A 361 -14.64 19.36 10.15
C ALA A 361 -14.85 18.18 9.18
N LEU A 362 -15.25 17.00 9.69
CA LEU A 362 -15.59 15.84 8.87
C LEU A 362 -16.89 16.03 8.07
N GLN A 363 -17.91 16.67 8.65
CA GLN A 363 -19.16 16.98 7.95
C GLN A 363 -18.99 18.06 6.87
N VAL A 364 -18.13 19.06 7.09
CA VAL A 364 -17.78 20.04 6.05
C VAL A 364 -17.08 19.36 4.87
N ARG A 365 -16.25 18.34 5.10
CA ARG A 365 -15.64 17.52 4.04
C ARG A 365 -16.68 16.75 3.22
N GLU A 366 -17.71 16.19 3.85
CA GLU A 366 -18.82 15.54 3.13
C GLU A 366 -19.73 16.55 2.39
N TRP A 367 -19.92 17.74 2.96
CA TRP A 367 -20.68 18.80 2.33
C TRP A 367 -19.98 19.33 1.05
N VAL A 368 -18.66 19.50 1.08
CA VAL A 368 -17.88 19.88 -0.11
C VAL A 368 -17.97 18.80 -1.21
N ARG A 369 -17.92 17.51 -0.84
CA ARG A 369 -18.13 16.41 -1.80
C ARG A 369 -19.53 16.42 -2.43
N SER A 370 -20.56 16.71 -1.65
CA SER A 370 -21.95 16.76 -2.15
C SER A 370 -22.25 18.02 -2.98
N ALA A 371 -21.60 19.15 -2.68
CA ALA A 371 -21.68 20.36 -3.49
C ALA A 371 -21.03 20.17 -4.88
N GLN A 372 -19.91 19.46 -4.94
CA GLN A 372 -19.26 19.11 -6.22
C GLN A 372 -20.10 18.14 -7.07
N GLY A 373 -20.97 17.33 -6.45
CA GLY A 373 -21.92 16.46 -7.15
C GLY A 373 -23.10 17.20 -7.81
N ARG A 374 -23.57 18.32 -7.23
CA ARG A 374 -24.75 19.05 -7.74
C ARG A 374 -24.45 19.96 -8.93
N ASN A 375 -23.23 20.49 -9.06
CA ASN A 375 -22.87 21.32 -10.22
C ASN A 375 -22.77 20.55 -11.55
N ARG A 376 -22.95 19.21 -11.54
CA ARG A 376 -22.94 18.38 -12.76
C ARG A 376 -24.32 18.15 -13.39
N SER A 377 -25.44 18.47 -12.72
CA SER A 377 -26.78 18.16 -13.25
C SER A 377 -27.45 19.27 -14.07
N ASP A 378 -26.98 20.52 -14.03
CA ASP A 378 -27.68 21.65 -14.67
C ASP A 378 -27.18 22.04 -16.08
N GLY A 379 -26.30 21.23 -16.69
CA GLY A 379 -25.68 21.53 -17.98
C GLY A 379 -26.40 21.04 -19.25
N SER A 380 -27.47 20.23 -19.13
CA SER A 380 -28.16 19.65 -20.29
C SER A 380 -29.37 20.48 -20.71
N SER A 381 -29.13 21.68 -21.27
CA SER A 381 -30.14 22.34 -22.10
C SER A 381 -29.93 21.93 -23.55
N GLU A 382 -30.76 20.97 -23.95
CA GLU A 382 -30.88 20.44 -25.31
C GLU A 382 -31.27 21.60 -26.28
N PRO A 383 -30.49 21.89 -27.33
CA PRO A 383 -30.85 22.93 -28.28
C PRO A 383 -32.02 22.45 -29.15
N LYS A 384 -33.20 23.04 -28.93
CA LYS A 384 -34.36 22.87 -29.82
C LYS A 384 -33.97 23.20 -31.27
N ALA A 385 -34.06 22.20 -32.13
CA ALA A 385 -33.96 22.35 -33.57
C ALA A 385 -34.98 23.38 -34.04
N LYS A 386 -34.50 24.43 -34.71
CA LYS A 386 -35.36 25.34 -35.46
C LYS A 386 -35.64 24.71 -36.82
N ASP A 387 -36.90 24.38 -37.03
CA ASP A 387 -37.47 24.20 -38.36
C ASP A 387 -37.19 25.46 -39.20
N SER A 388 -36.84 25.24 -40.46
CA SER A 388 -36.79 26.27 -41.48
C SER A 388 -37.27 25.67 -42.81
N PRO A 389 -37.92 26.51 -43.65
CA PRO A 389 -39.02 26.15 -44.54
C PRO A 389 -38.67 25.40 -45.82
#